data_AF-A0A429MPQ4-F1
#
_entry.id   AF-A0A429MPQ4-F1
#
_cell.length_a   1.000
_cell.length_b   1.000
_cell.length_c   1.000
_cell.angle_alpha   90.00
_cell.angle_beta   90.00
_cell.angle_gamma   90.00
#
_symmetry.space_group_name_H-M   'P 1'
#
loop_
_entity.id
_entity.type
_entity.pdbx_description
1 polymer ?
#
loop_
_entity_poly.entity_id
_entity_poly.type
_entity_poly.pdbx_seq_one_letter_code
_entity_poly.pdbx_strand_id
1 'polypeptide(L)'
;MFVRKRNSALFTVILLGSILSGCQVVNVKQQALNVTIANERNSILTQDKLSEASLNVLSMSGQEAKACTDSPDTCVNQLKNLPQILDEQLLSAASEMYLAKAMALSDSSECKISRFTKHKPTEEQKVIQNKYDECLDQQLSLLDKSIRYSYAYLFSTKRQPTDRIFDNRQVQIRDFYNQAIAKMVSVYDLRYPQKNVVEPQIHIGKSVYSIDFEFHRQLSGQKLEKLISSYNLNFSGLRTINRRD
;
A
#
# COMPACT_ATOMS: atom_id res chain seq x y z
N MET A 1 -71.86 4.25 28.88
CA MET A 1 -70.95 3.26 28.25
C MET A 1 -70.17 3.98 27.16
N PHE A 2 -68.84 3.97 27.25
CA PHE A 2 -67.91 4.87 26.53
C PHE A 2 -67.94 4.72 25.00
N VAL A 3 -68.08 5.83 24.27
CA VAL A 3 -67.91 5.89 22.81
C VAL A 3 -66.41 6.02 22.49
N ARG A 4 -65.83 4.96 21.92
CA ARG A 4 -64.42 4.85 21.50
C ARG A 4 -64.22 5.62 20.19
N LYS A 5 -63.76 6.87 20.27
CA LYS A 5 -63.33 7.64 19.08
C LYS A 5 -62.07 6.99 18.49
N ARG A 6 -62.18 6.56 17.24
CA ARG A 6 -61.18 5.81 16.46
C ARG A 6 -60.03 6.75 16.07
N ASN A 7 -58.80 6.45 16.54
CA ASN A 7 -57.54 7.15 16.28
C ASN A 7 -57.13 7.11 14.79
N SER A 8 -57.91 7.73 13.90
CA SER A 8 -57.59 7.81 12.47
C SER A 8 -56.51 8.86 12.16
N ALA A 9 -56.31 9.85 13.05
CA ALA A 9 -55.36 10.93 12.84
C ALA A 9 -53.89 10.54 13.15
N LEU A 10 -53.68 9.50 13.96
CA LEU A 10 -52.33 9.03 14.32
C LEU A 10 -51.65 8.25 13.18
N PHE A 11 -52.41 7.56 12.34
CA PHE A 11 -51.86 6.79 11.21
C PHE A 11 -51.44 7.69 10.03
N THR A 12 -52.11 8.82 9.81
CA THR A 12 -51.76 9.76 8.74
C THR A 12 -50.49 10.56 9.03
N VAL A 13 -50.17 10.84 10.29
CA VAL A 13 -48.94 11.55 10.68
C VAL A 13 -47.71 10.65 10.55
N ILE A 14 -47.85 9.35 10.82
CA ILE A 14 -46.74 8.39 10.70
C ILE A 14 -46.37 8.15 9.22
N LEU A 15 -47.35 8.17 8.30
CA LEU A 15 -47.11 7.98 6.86
C LEU A 15 -46.46 9.20 6.19
N LEU A 16 -46.67 10.41 6.72
CA LEU A 16 -46.07 11.64 6.17
C LEU A 16 -44.58 11.80 6.54
N GLY A 17 -44.13 11.21 7.64
CA GLY A 17 -42.73 11.28 8.09
C GLY A 17 -41.77 10.40 7.28
N SER A 18 -42.27 9.38 6.57
CA SER A 18 -41.46 8.43 5.81
C SER A 18 -40.96 8.97 4.46
N ILE A 19 -41.40 10.16 4.05
CA ILE A 19 -41.07 10.77 2.74
C ILE A 19 -39.97 11.84 2.85
N LEU A 20 -39.47 12.13 4.05
CA LEU A 20 -38.26 12.96 4.20
C LEU A 20 -37.02 12.11 3.95
N SER A 21 -36.76 11.78 2.68
CA SER A 21 -35.42 11.46 2.21
C SER A 21 -34.52 12.67 2.50
N GLY A 22 -33.70 12.57 3.53
CA GLY A 22 -32.80 13.65 3.93
C GLY A 22 -31.84 14.00 2.80
N CYS A 23 -31.93 15.21 2.26
CA CYS A 23 -30.84 15.80 1.49
C CYS A 23 -29.65 15.94 2.43
N GLN A 24 -28.63 15.09 2.29
CA GLN A 24 -27.38 15.24 3.02
C GLN A 24 -26.72 16.53 2.55
N VAL A 25 -26.82 17.59 3.35
CA VAL A 25 -26.21 18.89 3.05
C VAL A 25 -24.69 18.71 3.16
N VAL A 26 -24.00 18.81 2.03
CA VAL A 26 -22.54 18.82 1.98
C VAL A 26 -22.07 20.24 2.28
N ASN A 27 -21.48 20.44 3.45
CA ASN A 27 -20.94 21.73 3.84
C ASN A 27 -19.57 21.93 3.17
N VAL A 28 -19.48 22.85 2.22
CA VAL A 28 -18.22 23.19 1.54
C VAL A 28 -17.50 24.25 2.37
N LYS A 29 -16.31 23.91 2.88
CA LYS A 29 -15.46 24.85 3.62
C LYS A 29 -14.33 25.34 2.72
N GLN A 30 -14.13 26.66 2.64
CA GLN A 30 -12.98 27.23 1.97
C GLN A 30 -11.69 26.83 2.72
N GLN A 31 -10.73 26.25 2.01
CA GLN A 31 -9.42 25.86 2.53
C GLN A 31 -8.33 26.80 2.03
N ALA A 32 -7.28 27.00 2.83
CA ALA A 32 -6.10 27.76 2.40
C ALA A 32 -5.30 26.95 1.36
N LEU A 33 -4.73 27.64 0.36
CA LEU A 33 -4.05 27.01 -0.79
C LEU A 33 -2.91 26.06 -0.38
N ASN A 34 -2.14 26.42 0.63
CA ASN A 34 -1.06 25.59 1.16
C ASN A 34 -1.56 24.24 1.72
N VAL A 35 -2.74 24.22 2.34
CA VAL A 35 -3.36 23.00 2.86
C VAL A 35 -3.86 22.13 1.70
N THR A 36 -4.48 22.72 0.68
CA THR A 36 -4.91 22.00 -0.52
C THR A 36 -3.73 21.34 -1.23
N ILE A 37 -2.63 22.08 -1.44
CA ILE A 37 -1.42 21.54 -2.07
C ILE A 37 -0.82 20.42 -1.21
N ALA A 38 -0.75 20.59 0.12
CA ALA A 38 -0.27 19.54 1.00
C ALA A 38 -1.12 18.28 0.88
N ASN A 39 -2.45 18.40 0.94
CA ASN A 39 -3.38 17.27 0.83
C ASN A 39 -3.26 16.54 -0.51
N GLU A 40 -3.11 17.26 -1.62
CA GLU A 40 -2.89 16.64 -2.93
C GLU A 40 -1.57 15.88 -2.99
N ARG A 41 -0.51 16.38 -2.33
CA ARG A 41 0.81 15.72 -2.30
C ARG A 41 0.91 14.63 -1.24
N ASN A 42 -0.02 14.58 -0.29
CA ASN A 42 0.00 13.61 0.79
C ASN A 42 -0.21 12.19 0.30
N SER A 43 0.47 11.27 0.97
CA SER A 43 0.35 9.84 0.74
C SER A 43 0.86 9.07 1.95
N ILE A 44 0.76 7.75 1.88
CA ILE A 44 1.32 6.86 2.90
C ILE A 44 2.81 7.11 3.16
N LEU A 45 3.54 7.63 2.17
CA LEU A 45 4.99 7.87 2.28
C LEU A 45 5.33 9.18 3.00
N THR A 46 4.41 10.15 3.04
CA THR A 46 4.70 11.49 3.56
C THR A 46 4.01 11.80 4.87
N GLN A 47 2.84 11.21 5.15
CA GLN A 47 2.05 11.51 6.36
C GLN A 47 1.43 10.28 7.04
N ASP A 48 1.93 9.07 6.78
CA ASP A 48 1.41 7.79 7.33
C ASP A 48 -0.12 7.62 7.15
N LYS A 49 -0.67 8.22 6.09
CA LYS A 49 -2.10 8.22 5.75
C LYS A 49 -2.27 8.03 4.26
N LEU A 50 -3.32 7.32 3.84
CA LEU A 50 -3.63 7.19 2.43
C LEU A 50 -3.84 8.57 1.78
N SER A 51 -3.41 8.70 0.54
CA SER A 51 -3.64 9.90 -0.29
C SER A 51 -5.14 10.18 -0.48
N GLU A 52 -5.50 11.45 -0.67
CA GLU A 52 -6.88 11.87 -0.97
C GLU A 52 -7.45 11.12 -2.18
N ALA A 53 -6.63 10.84 -3.20
CA ALA A 53 -7.05 10.06 -4.36
C ALA A 53 -7.51 8.64 -3.98
N SER A 54 -6.77 7.95 -3.11
CA SER A 54 -7.17 6.62 -2.62
C SER A 54 -8.37 6.71 -1.68
N LEU A 55 -8.41 7.70 -0.79
CA LEU A 55 -9.55 7.91 0.12
C LEU A 55 -10.86 8.17 -0.64
N ASN A 56 -10.79 8.90 -1.75
CA ASN A 56 -11.95 9.14 -2.61
C ASN A 56 -12.47 7.84 -3.24
N VAL A 57 -11.59 6.96 -3.72
CA VAL A 57 -11.98 5.64 -4.25
C VAL A 57 -12.69 4.81 -3.18
N LEU A 58 -12.13 4.78 -1.98
CA LEU A 58 -12.72 4.04 -0.85
C LEU A 58 -14.09 4.61 -0.46
N SER A 59 -14.19 5.95 -0.38
CA SER A 59 -15.45 6.64 -0.08
C SER A 59 -16.54 6.37 -1.12
N MET A 60 -16.19 6.40 -2.42
CA MET A 60 -17.14 6.08 -3.51
C MET A 60 -17.65 4.63 -3.44
N SER A 61 -16.81 3.72 -2.94
CA SER A 61 -17.16 2.31 -2.77
C SER A 61 -17.81 1.96 -1.42
N GLY A 62 -18.03 2.96 -0.55
CA GLY A 62 -18.55 2.77 0.79
C GLY A 62 -17.62 1.98 1.72
N GLN A 63 -16.33 1.94 1.42
CA GLN A 63 -15.32 1.22 2.19
C GLN A 63 -14.63 2.14 3.19
N GLU A 64 -14.32 1.59 4.37
CA GLU A 64 -13.60 2.31 5.42
C GLU A 64 -12.08 2.16 5.21
N ALA A 65 -11.35 3.28 5.28
CA ALA A 65 -9.94 3.35 4.91
C ALA A 65 -9.03 2.46 5.76
N LYS A 66 -9.27 2.42 7.08
CA LYS A 66 -8.50 1.60 8.01
C LYS A 66 -8.77 0.11 7.81
N ALA A 67 -10.04 -0.31 7.71
CA ALA A 67 -10.41 -1.69 7.42
C ALA A 67 -9.80 -2.18 6.10
N CYS A 68 -9.83 -1.34 5.06
CA CYS A 68 -9.19 -1.66 3.78
C CYS A 68 -7.67 -1.74 3.85
N THR A 69 -7.03 -0.88 4.65
CA THR A 69 -5.59 -0.94 4.88
C THR A 69 -5.21 -2.17 5.71
N ASP A 70 -6.04 -2.56 6.68
CA ASP A 70 -5.81 -3.73 7.52
C ASP A 70 -5.99 -5.05 6.75
N SER A 71 -6.93 -5.09 5.80
CA SER A 71 -7.27 -6.25 4.97
C SER A 71 -7.35 -5.90 3.46
N PRO A 72 -6.21 -5.57 2.82
CA PRO A 72 -6.20 -5.05 1.46
C PRO A 72 -6.68 -6.04 0.40
N ASP A 73 -6.48 -7.34 0.60
CA ASP A 73 -6.96 -8.39 -0.32
C ASP A 73 -8.50 -8.37 -0.45
N THR A 74 -9.20 -8.34 0.67
CA THR A 74 -10.67 -8.28 0.70
C THR A 74 -11.17 -7.00 0.03
N CYS A 75 -10.58 -5.86 0.40
CA CYS A 75 -10.97 -4.56 -0.14
C CYS A 75 -10.78 -4.49 -1.65
N VAL A 76 -9.62 -4.91 -2.16
CA VAL A 76 -9.32 -4.90 -3.60
C VAL A 76 -10.26 -5.82 -4.37
N ASN A 77 -10.65 -6.98 -3.81
CA ASN A 77 -11.63 -7.86 -4.44
C ASN A 77 -13.03 -7.23 -4.49
N GLN A 78 -13.43 -6.48 -3.46
CA GLN A 78 -14.70 -5.74 -3.47
C GLN A 78 -14.68 -4.62 -4.51
N LEU A 79 -13.60 -3.83 -4.57
CA LEU A 79 -13.44 -2.75 -5.54
C LEU A 79 -13.49 -3.24 -6.99
N LYS A 80 -12.90 -4.41 -7.28
CA LYS A 80 -12.94 -5.04 -8.62
C LYS A 80 -14.36 -5.35 -9.10
N ASN A 81 -15.30 -5.58 -8.19
CA ASN A 81 -16.68 -5.91 -8.53
C ASN A 81 -17.57 -4.67 -8.75
N LEU A 82 -17.02 -3.46 -8.59
CA LEU A 82 -17.76 -2.22 -8.77
C LEU A 82 -17.47 -1.63 -10.16
N PRO A 83 -18.44 -1.67 -11.09
CA PRO A 83 -18.23 -1.18 -12.46
C PRO A 83 -18.03 0.34 -12.53
N GLN A 84 -18.35 1.09 -11.46
CA GLN A 84 -18.15 2.53 -11.41
C GLN A 84 -16.69 2.93 -11.14
N ILE A 85 -15.86 2.01 -10.64
CA ILE A 85 -14.45 2.28 -10.33
C ILE A 85 -13.60 2.00 -11.56
N LEU A 86 -12.88 3.02 -12.03
CA LEU A 86 -11.99 2.89 -13.18
C LEU A 86 -10.76 2.03 -12.82
N ASP A 87 -10.19 1.33 -13.81
CA ASP A 87 -8.98 0.51 -13.60
C ASP A 87 -7.84 1.31 -12.95
N GLU A 88 -7.61 2.54 -13.41
CA GLU A 88 -6.58 3.42 -12.84
C GLU A 88 -6.83 3.77 -11.38
N GLN A 89 -8.10 4.01 -11.01
CA GLN A 89 -8.49 4.29 -9.63
C GLN A 89 -8.25 3.06 -8.75
N LEU A 90 -8.71 1.88 -9.20
CA LEU A 90 -8.50 0.62 -8.53
C LEU A 90 -7.02 0.31 -8.32
N LEU A 91 -6.22 0.31 -9.41
CA LEU A 91 -4.81 -0.06 -9.39
C LEU A 91 -3.99 0.89 -8.51
N SER A 92 -4.26 2.20 -8.61
CA SER A 92 -3.55 3.20 -7.83
C SER A 92 -3.87 3.10 -6.33
N ALA A 93 -5.15 2.92 -5.96
CA ALA A 93 -5.56 2.75 -4.57
C ALA A 93 -5.05 1.43 -3.99
N ALA A 94 -5.13 0.33 -4.75
CA ALA A 94 -4.62 -0.97 -4.35
C ALA A 94 -3.11 -0.91 -4.03
N SER A 95 -2.31 -0.29 -4.91
CA SER A 95 -0.87 -0.17 -4.68
C SER A 95 -0.53 0.54 -3.37
N GLU A 96 -1.24 1.62 -3.05
CA GLU A 96 -1.04 2.38 -1.82
C GLU A 96 -1.49 1.59 -0.59
N MET A 97 -2.65 0.93 -0.63
CA MET A 97 -3.16 0.12 0.49
C MET A 97 -2.22 -1.03 0.84
N TYR A 98 -1.71 -1.76 -0.17
CA TYR A 98 -0.73 -2.82 0.08
C TYR A 98 0.58 -2.28 0.65
N LEU A 99 1.05 -1.11 0.18
CA LEU A 99 2.24 -0.47 0.72
C LEU A 99 2.03 -0.04 2.18
N ALA A 100 0.88 0.56 2.48
CA ALA A 100 0.49 0.95 3.83
C ALA A 100 0.45 -0.25 4.78
N LYS A 101 -0.16 -1.36 4.36
CA LYS A 101 -0.16 -2.59 5.16
C LYS A 101 1.25 -3.15 5.37
N ALA A 102 2.09 -3.14 4.35
CA ALA A 102 3.48 -3.60 4.45
C ALA A 102 4.32 -2.74 5.40
N MET A 103 4.08 -1.42 5.42
CA MET A 103 4.72 -0.49 6.35
C MET A 103 4.24 -0.70 7.78
N ALA A 104 2.92 -0.78 7.99
CA ALA A 104 2.34 -1.06 9.31
C ALA A 104 2.82 -2.41 9.87
N LEU A 105 2.92 -3.44 9.03
CA LEU A 105 3.48 -4.73 9.42
C LEU A 105 4.96 -4.60 9.81
N SER A 106 5.76 -3.86 9.03
CA SER A 106 7.18 -3.58 9.37
C SER A 106 7.38 -3.04 10.78
N ASP A 107 6.43 -2.23 11.25
CA ASP A 107 6.50 -1.55 12.53
C ASP A 107 5.95 -2.39 13.69
N SER A 108 5.28 -3.50 13.40
CA SER A 108 4.73 -4.41 14.39
C SER A 108 5.84 -5.14 15.16
N SER A 109 5.50 -5.67 16.33
CA SER A 109 6.46 -6.34 17.22
C SER A 109 6.87 -7.71 16.69
N GLU A 110 6.00 -8.38 15.93
CA GLU A 110 6.25 -9.67 15.28
C GLU A 110 7.39 -9.58 14.27
N CYS A 111 7.55 -8.41 13.66
CA CYS A 111 8.54 -8.10 12.63
C CYS A 111 9.83 -7.50 13.19
N LYS A 112 10.07 -7.65 14.50
CA LYS A 112 11.25 -7.12 15.20
C LYS A 112 11.86 -8.19 16.08
N ILE A 113 13.14 -8.51 15.85
CA ILE A 113 13.91 -9.36 16.75
C ILE A 113 14.56 -8.51 17.84
N SER A 114 14.25 -8.80 19.09
CA SER A 114 14.92 -8.19 20.25
C SER A 114 16.38 -8.62 20.36
N ARG A 115 17.25 -7.70 20.78
CA ARG A 115 18.68 -8.00 21.05
C ARG A 115 18.85 -9.08 22.13
N PHE A 116 17.87 -9.19 23.03
CA PHE A 116 17.87 -10.15 24.13
C PHE A 116 17.51 -11.58 23.71
N THR A 117 17.02 -11.80 22.48
CA THR A 117 16.67 -13.13 21.98
C THR A 117 17.86 -14.10 22.05
N LYS A 118 19.10 -13.62 21.88
CA LYS A 118 20.33 -14.43 21.97
C LYS A 118 20.55 -15.09 23.33
N HIS A 119 19.94 -14.56 24.40
CA HIS A 119 20.07 -15.08 25.76
C HIS A 119 18.93 -16.02 26.15
N LYS A 120 17.92 -16.20 25.29
CA LYS A 120 16.81 -17.12 25.53
C LYS A 120 17.23 -18.57 25.27
N PRO A 121 16.53 -19.56 25.84
CA PRO A 121 16.75 -20.97 25.50
C PRO A 121 16.61 -21.24 24.00
N THR A 122 17.39 -22.18 23.46
CA THR A 122 17.46 -22.47 22.01
C THR A 122 16.09 -22.75 21.38
N GLU A 123 15.19 -23.45 22.08
CA GLU A 123 13.86 -23.75 21.56
C GLU A 123 12.98 -22.50 21.44
N GLU A 124 13.08 -21.57 22.39
CA GLU A 124 12.36 -20.29 22.32
C GLU A 124 12.94 -19.39 21.21
N GLN A 125 14.26 -19.43 20.99
CA GLN A 125 14.90 -18.72 19.88
C GLN A 125 14.37 -19.18 18.51
N LYS A 126 14.23 -20.50 18.30
CA LYS A 126 13.67 -21.06 17.06
C LYS A 126 12.24 -20.59 16.82
N VAL A 127 11.40 -20.59 17.86
CA VAL A 127 10.01 -20.11 17.75
C VAL A 127 9.96 -18.62 17.39
N ILE A 128 10.80 -17.79 18.00
CA ILE A 128 10.90 -16.36 17.68
C ILE A 128 11.38 -16.16 16.25
N GLN A 129 12.39 -16.93 15.81
CA GLN A 129 12.90 -16.86 14.45
C GLN A 129 11.83 -17.25 13.42
N ASN A 130 11.09 -18.34 13.65
CA ASN A 130 10.03 -18.77 12.74
C ASN A 130 8.94 -17.70 12.61
N LYS A 131 8.50 -17.08 13.71
CA LYS A 131 7.53 -15.99 13.68
C LYS A 131 8.05 -14.76 12.93
N TYR A 132 9.32 -14.44 13.11
CA TYR A 132 9.96 -13.33 12.40
C TYR A 132 10.03 -13.61 10.89
N ASP A 133 10.46 -14.81 10.51
CA ASP A 133 10.50 -15.26 9.11
C ASP A 133 9.11 -15.24 8.47
N GLU A 134 8.08 -15.72 9.18
CA GLU A 134 6.68 -15.65 8.75
C GLU A 134 6.21 -14.20 8.53
N CYS A 135 6.58 -13.27 9.42
CA CYS A 135 6.32 -11.85 9.19
C CYS A 135 7.01 -11.37 7.90
N LEU A 136 8.31 -11.64 7.72
CA LEU A 136 9.05 -11.17 6.55
C LEU A 136 8.42 -11.72 5.26
N ASP A 137 7.99 -12.98 5.25
CA ASP A 137 7.29 -13.59 4.10
C ASP A 137 5.95 -12.88 3.81
N GLN A 138 5.18 -12.52 4.84
CA GLN A 138 3.97 -11.71 4.68
C GLN A 138 4.28 -10.30 4.15
N GLN A 139 5.31 -9.65 4.67
CA GLN A 139 5.72 -8.33 4.24
C GLN A 139 6.16 -8.33 2.77
N LEU A 140 6.96 -9.32 2.35
CA LEU A 140 7.37 -9.50 0.96
C LEU A 140 6.16 -9.68 0.03
N SER A 141 5.17 -10.48 0.45
CA SER A 141 3.92 -10.68 -0.32
C SER A 141 3.11 -9.39 -0.50
N LEU A 142 3.03 -8.55 0.53
CA LEU A 142 2.35 -7.25 0.44
C LEU A 142 3.11 -6.27 -0.46
N LEU A 143 4.44 -6.23 -0.35
CA LEU A 143 5.29 -5.40 -1.21
C LEU A 143 5.21 -5.83 -2.67
N ASP A 144 5.23 -7.15 -2.96
CA ASP A 144 4.99 -7.70 -4.30
C ASP A 144 3.69 -7.18 -4.91
N LYS A 145 2.59 -7.23 -4.16
CA LYS A 145 1.31 -6.69 -4.64
C LYS A 145 1.38 -5.20 -4.89
N SER A 146 1.97 -4.42 -3.97
CA SER A 146 2.14 -2.97 -4.16
C SER A 146 2.92 -2.64 -5.45
N ILE A 147 4.00 -3.37 -5.72
CA ILE A 147 4.82 -3.26 -6.95
C ILE A 147 4.00 -3.61 -8.18
N ARG A 148 3.27 -4.73 -8.17
CA ARG A 148 2.49 -5.19 -9.32
C ARG A 148 1.33 -4.25 -9.65
N TYR A 149 0.61 -3.75 -8.65
CA TYR A 149 -0.48 -2.80 -8.85
C TYR A 149 0.02 -1.44 -9.34
N SER A 150 1.15 -0.94 -8.81
CA SER A 150 1.76 0.30 -9.31
C SER A 150 2.29 0.13 -10.74
N TYR A 151 2.96 -0.98 -11.05
CA TYR A 151 3.42 -1.28 -12.39
C TYR A 151 2.26 -1.35 -13.39
N ALA A 152 1.18 -2.06 -13.03
CA ALA A 152 -0.01 -2.14 -13.87
C ALA A 152 -0.65 -0.75 -14.09
N TYR A 153 -0.72 0.10 -13.07
CA TYR A 153 -1.18 1.49 -13.23
C TYR A 153 -0.30 2.28 -14.20
N LEU A 154 1.02 2.15 -14.09
CA LEU A 154 1.97 2.92 -14.88
C LEU A 154 1.98 2.46 -16.34
N PHE A 155 1.86 1.16 -16.62
CA PHE A 155 2.17 0.61 -17.94
C PHE A 155 1.07 -0.23 -18.59
N SER A 156 0.03 -0.61 -17.85
CA SER A 156 -1.02 -1.52 -18.35
C SER A 156 -2.40 -0.90 -18.42
N THR A 157 -2.55 0.39 -18.11
CA THR A 157 -3.83 1.10 -18.26
C THR A 157 -4.00 1.68 -19.66
N LYS A 158 -5.23 2.09 -19.99
CA LYS A 158 -5.56 2.62 -21.31
C LYS A 158 -4.79 3.91 -21.66
N ARG A 159 -4.58 4.79 -20.67
CA ARG A 159 -3.80 6.03 -20.85
C ARG A 159 -2.32 5.72 -20.73
N GLN A 160 -1.53 6.21 -21.68
CA GLN A 160 -0.07 6.04 -21.66
C GLN A 160 0.57 6.95 -20.61
N PRO A 161 1.81 6.65 -20.14
CA PRO A 161 2.54 7.54 -19.25
C PRO A 161 2.68 8.99 -19.76
N THR A 162 2.79 9.17 -21.08
CA THR A 162 2.89 10.48 -21.75
C THR A 162 1.60 11.29 -21.64
N ASP A 163 0.44 10.62 -21.59
CA ASP A 163 -0.87 11.27 -21.46
C ASP A 163 -1.11 11.79 -20.03
N ARG A 164 -0.22 11.44 -19.09
CA ARG A 164 -0.32 11.69 -17.65
C ARG A 164 0.91 12.41 -17.10
N ILE A 165 1.68 13.08 -17.97
CA ILE A 165 2.99 13.66 -17.62
C ILE A 165 2.95 14.67 -16.46
N PHE A 166 1.84 15.41 -16.32
CA PHE A 166 1.63 16.38 -15.23
C PHE A 166 0.72 15.86 -14.12
N ASP A 167 0.28 14.61 -14.22
CA ASP A 167 -0.67 14.04 -13.29
C ASP A 167 0.06 13.73 -11.97
N ASN A 168 -0.27 14.47 -10.91
CA ASN A 168 0.35 14.28 -9.60
C ASN A 168 0.19 12.83 -9.10
N ARG A 169 -0.92 12.19 -9.47
CA ARG A 169 -1.15 10.79 -9.14
C ARG A 169 -0.09 9.85 -9.74
N GLN A 170 0.36 10.10 -10.97
CA GLN A 170 1.41 9.31 -11.58
C GLN A 170 2.73 9.42 -10.81
N VAL A 171 3.06 10.63 -10.31
CA VAL A 171 4.24 10.84 -9.46
C VAL A 171 4.14 10.01 -8.18
N GLN A 172 3.00 10.07 -7.48
CA GLN A 172 2.78 9.28 -6.26
C GLN A 172 2.91 7.77 -6.51
N ILE A 173 2.30 7.24 -7.58
CA ILE A 173 2.36 5.80 -7.87
C ILE A 173 3.78 5.34 -8.25
N ARG A 174 4.54 6.19 -8.94
CA ARG A 174 5.96 5.94 -9.18
C ARG A 174 6.75 5.89 -7.86
N ASP A 175 6.45 6.79 -6.93
CA ASP A 175 7.12 6.80 -5.63
C ASP A 175 6.75 5.56 -4.79
N PHE A 176 5.49 5.09 -4.84
CA PHE A 176 5.06 3.84 -4.23
C PHE A 176 5.80 2.63 -4.80
N TYR A 177 5.89 2.54 -6.13
CA TYR A 177 6.65 1.50 -6.82
C TYR A 177 8.10 1.45 -6.34
N ASN A 178 8.77 2.61 -6.37
CA ASN A 178 10.18 2.72 -5.98
C ASN A 178 10.41 2.37 -4.52
N GLN A 179 9.55 2.87 -3.62
CA GLN A 179 9.64 2.55 -2.20
C GLN A 179 9.37 1.07 -1.93
N ALA A 180 8.37 0.49 -2.60
CA ALA A 180 8.04 -0.92 -2.44
C ALA A 180 9.19 -1.83 -2.88
N ILE A 181 9.84 -1.52 -4.02
CA ILE A 181 11.06 -2.24 -4.47
C ILE A 181 12.19 -2.06 -3.46
N ALA A 182 12.43 -0.83 -3.01
CA ALA A 182 13.52 -0.55 -2.08
C ALA A 182 13.37 -1.35 -0.77
N LYS A 183 12.15 -1.38 -0.21
CA LYS A 183 11.82 -2.18 0.96
C LYS A 183 11.90 -3.68 0.66
N MET A 184 11.34 -4.14 -0.46
CA MET A 184 11.33 -5.56 -0.83
C MET A 184 12.74 -6.13 -0.87
N VAL A 185 13.68 -5.40 -1.47
CA VAL A 185 15.11 -5.77 -1.51
C VAL A 185 15.69 -5.92 -0.10
N SER A 186 15.47 -4.94 0.78
CA SER A 186 15.99 -4.99 2.16
C SER A 186 15.35 -6.09 2.99
N VAL A 187 14.04 -6.33 2.85
CA VAL A 187 13.32 -7.40 3.55
C VAL A 187 13.77 -8.77 3.06
N TYR A 188 14.03 -8.92 1.75
CA TYR A 188 14.53 -10.15 1.16
C TYR A 188 15.93 -10.50 1.67
N ASP A 189 16.82 -9.51 1.76
CA ASP A 189 18.17 -9.65 2.35
C ASP A 189 18.09 -10.14 3.81
N LEU A 190 17.17 -9.58 4.60
CA LEU A 190 16.93 -10.00 5.98
C LEU A 190 16.36 -11.43 6.09
N ARG A 191 15.51 -11.82 5.14
CA ARG A 191 14.85 -13.13 5.11
C ARG A 191 15.78 -14.26 4.69
N TYR A 192 16.74 -13.96 3.82
CA TYR A 192 17.68 -14.92 3.23
C TYR A 192 19.15 -14.53 3.44
N PRO A 193 19.61 -14.33 4.69
CA PRO A 193 20.94 -13.79 4.99
C PRO A 193 22.09 -14.73 4.58
N GLN A 194 21.79 -16.00 4.29
CA GLN A 194 22.76 -17.04 3.95
C GLN A 194 22.92 -17.24 2.43
N LYS A 195 22.18 -16.52 1.58
CA LYS A 195 22.37 -16.57 0.13
C LYS A 195 23.67 -15.86 -0.23
N ASN A 196 24.76 -16.61 -0.11
CA ASN A 196 26.13 -16.19 -0.40
C ASN A 196 26.38 -16.00 -1.90
N VAL A 197 25.38 -15.97 -2.78
CA VAL A 197 25.57 -15.81 -4.23
C VAL A 197 24.46 -14.93 -4.77
N VAL A 198 24.79 -14.09 -5.75
CA VAL A 198 23.78 -13.32 -6.48
C VAL A 198 22.96 -14.29 -7.35
N GLU A 199 21.82 -14.74 -6.84
CA GLU A 199 20.89 -15.56 -7.62
C GLU A 199 20.26 -14.72 -8.73
N PRO A 200 20.16 -15.24 -9.96
CA PRO A 200 19.51 -14.53 -11.06
C PRO A 200 18.01 -14.39 -10.87
N GLN A 201 17.42 -15.13 -9.93
CA GLN A 201 15.99 -15.13 -9.68
C GLN A 201 15.72 -14.97 -8.18
N ILE A 202 14.81 -14.07 -7.86
CA ILE A 202 14.26 -13.86 -6.53
C ILE A 202 12.81 -14.35 -6.56
N HIS A 203 12.50 -15.32 -5.70
CA HIS A 203 11.16 -15.87 -5.55
C HIS A 203 10.46 -15.21 -4.36
N ILE A 204 9.29 -14.62 -4.61
CA ILE A 204 8.45 -14.02 -3.57
C ILE A 204 7.02 -14.53 -3.73
N GLY A 205 6.60 -15.42 -2.83
CA GLY A 205 5.33 -16.12 -2.95
C GLY A 205 5.23 -16.88 -4.28
N LYS A 206 4.36 -16.41 -5.18
CA LYS A 206 4.17 -16.97 -6.53
C LYS A 206 4.88 -16.17 -7.63
N SER A 207 5.46 -15.02 -7.29
CA SER A 207 6.13 -14.13 -8.22
C SER A 207 7.61 -14.51 -8.35
N VAL A 208 8.14 -14.36 -9.57
CA VAL A 208 9.56 -14.56 -9.88
C VAL A 208 10.12 -13.26 -10.45
N TYR A 209 11.08 -12.68 -9.75
CA TYR A 209 11.81 -11.49 -10.17
C TYR A 209 13.13 -11.93 -10.76
N SER A 210 13.43 -11.52 -11.99
CA SER A 210 14.72 -11.82 -12.63
C SER A 210 15.65 -10.61 -12.52
N ILE A 211 16.89 -10.85 -12.10
CA ILE A 211 17.94 -9.84 -12.10
C ILE A 211 18.69 -9.97 -13.42
N ASP A 212 18.68 -8.90 -14.20
CA ASP A 212 19.42 -8.85 -15.47
C ASP A 212 20.89 -8.48 -15.22
N PHE A 213 21.79 -9.37 -15.66
CA PHE A 213 23.23 -9.19 -15.60
C PHE A 213 23.86 -8.93 -16.96
N GLU A 214 23.08 -8.61 -18.01
CA GLU A 214 23.59 -8.43 -19.39
C GLU A 214 24.83 -7.51 -19.43
N PHE A 215 24.74 -6.37 -18.75
CA PHE A 215 25.81 -5.36 -18.69
C PHE A 215 26.81 -5.56 -17.55
N HIS A 216 26.60 -6.57 -16.69
CA HIS A 216 27.44 -6.85 -15.53
C HIS A 216 27.67 -8.35 -15.33
N ARG A 217 27.97 -9.07 -16.42
CA ARG A 217 28.13 -10.54 -16.42
C ARG A 217 29.14 -11.05 -15.39
N GLN A 218 30.16 -10.26 -15.05
CA GLN A 218 31.14 -10.61 -14.01
C GLN A 218 30.55 -10.76 -12.61
N LEU A 219 29.33 -10.26 -12.35
CA LEU A 219 28.64 -10.38 -11.05
C LEU A 219 27.90 -11.72 -10.92
N SER A 220 27.60 -12.40 -12.02
CA SER A 220 26.90 -13.69 -11.99
C SER A 220 27.77 -14.73 -11.29
N GLY A 221 27.21 -15.39 -10.26
CA GLY A 221 27.92 -16.39 -9.47
C GLY A 221 28.90 -15.85 -8.41
N GLN A 222 29.05 -14.53 -8.27
CA GLN A 222 29.89 -13.95 -7.22
C GLN A 222 29.24 -14.01 -5.85
N LYS A 223 30.08 -13.93 -4.81
CA LYS A 223 29.61 -13.91 -3.43
C LYS A 223 28.84 -12.62 -3.14
N LEU A 224 27.57 -12.74 -2.79
CA LEU A 224 26.75 -11.61 -2.38
C LEU A 224 26.96 -11.37 -0.89
N GLU A 225 27.52 -10.21 -0.53
CA GLU A 225 27.62 -9.80 0.87
C GLU A 225 26.30 -9.21 1.37
N LYS A 226 25.67 -8.37 0.54
CA LYS A 226 24.43 -7.68 0.90
C LYS A 226 23.68 -7.21 -0.34
N LEU A 227 22.35 -7.32 -0.32
CA LEU A 227 21.48 -6.72 -1.32
C LEU A 227 20.82 -5.46 -0.76
N ILE A 228 21.15 -4.30 -1.33
CA ILE A 228 20.66 -2.99 -0.85
C ILE A 228 20.09 -2.16 -1.98
N SER A 229 19.06 -1.38 -1.67
CA SER A 229 18.49 -0.41 -2.60
C SER A 229 19.35 0.84 -2.66
N SER A 230 19.67 1.30 -3.87
CA SER A 230 20.37 2.57 -4.09
C SER A 230 19.55 3.79 -3.63
N TYR A 231 18.22 3.69 -3.53
CA TYR A 231 17.38 4.74 -2.97
C TYR A 231 17.70 5.07 -1.51
N ASN A 232 18.28 4.11 -0.77
CA ASN A 232 18.62 4.28 0.63
C ASN A 232 20.10 4.66 0.83
N LEU A 233 20.84 4.92 -0.26
CA LEU A 233 22.27 5.25 -0.22
C LEU A 233 22.49 6.73 -0.53
N ASN A 234 23.20 7.41 0.35
CA ASN A 234 23.70 8.75 0.13
C ASN A 234 25.22 8.77 0.33
N PHE A 235 25.94 9.39 -0.60
CA PHE A 235 27.38 9.58 -0.46
C PHE A 235 27.65 10.92 0.21
N SER A 236 28.18 10.89 1.43
CA SER A 236 28.63 12.12 2.09
C SER A 236 29.84 12.70 1.35
N GLY A 237 29.88 14.04 1.21
CA GLY A 237 31.01 14.74 0.60
C GLY A 237 31.02 14.80 -0.94
N LEU A 238 30.07 14.16 -1.62
CA LEU A 238 29.90 14.25 -3.07
C LEU A 238 28.52 14.86 -3.39
N ARG A 239 28.48 15.89 -4.25
CA ARG A 239 27.21 16.35 -4.88
C ARG A 239 26.83 15.39 -6.01
N THR A 240 26.71 14.11 -5.71
CA THR A 240 26.35 13.09 -6.71
C THR A 240 24.95 12.59 -6.43
N ILE A 241 24.07 12.80 -7.40
CA ILE A 241 22.83 12.06 -7.49
C ILE A 241 23.25 10.64 -7.89
N ASN A 242 23.04 9.66 -7.01
CA ASN A 242 23.37 8.26 -7.29
C ASN A 242 22.47 7.65 -8.39
N ARG A 243 21.50 8.43 -8.90
CA ARG A 243 20.64 8.09 -10.02
C ARG A 243 20.91 9.04 -11.18
N ARG A 244 21.14 8.48 -12.36
CA ARG A 244 20.82 9.13 -13.64
C ARG A 244 19.51 8.50 -14.12
N ASP A 245 18.59 9.36 -14.52
CA ASP A 245 17.27 8.99 -15.04
C ASP A 245 17.38 8.20 -16.34
#